data_AF-A0A970MMF6-F1
#
_entry.id   AF-A0A970MMF6-F1
#
_cell.length_a   1.000
_cell.length_b   1.000
_cell.length_c   1.000
_cell.angle_alpha   90.00
_cell.angle_beta   90.00
_cell.angle_gamma   90.00
#
_symmetry.space_group_name_H-M   'P 1'
#
loop_
_entity.id
_entity.type
_entity.pdbx_description
1 polymer ?
#
loop_
_entity_poly.entity_id
_entity_poly.type
_entity_poly.pdbx_seq_one_letter_code
_entity_poly.pdbx_strand_id
1 'polypeptide(L)'
;MKAQVECYAGGSAPETPRTIVWEGQRYVVKAVLERRREPQGLGFLIHCKPGEHLFDIFYWIERDEWQIQPKGPATSQQKPNDQCM
;
A
#
# COMPACT_ATOMS: atom_id res chain seq x y z
N MET A 1 -14.95 7.18 1.49
CA MET A 1 -14.22 6.22 2.35
C MET A 1 -12.85 6.81 2.65
N LYS A 2 -12.45 6.97 3.92
CA LYS A 2 -11.18 7.63 4.31
C LYS A 2 -10.12 6.58 4.60
N ALA A 3 -9.21 6.38 3.66
CA ALA A 3 -7.98 5.65 3.89
C ALA A 3 -6.96 6.63 4.50
N GLN A 4 -6.35 6.29 5.63
CA GLN A 4 -5.39 7.18 6.30
C GLN A 4 -4.09 6.40 6.54
N VAL A 5 -3.05 6.74 5.79
CA VAL A 5 -1.71 6.21 6.02
C VAL A 5 -1.07 7.01 7.14
N GLU A 6 -0.89 6.41 8.31
CA GLU A 6 -0.09 7.02 9.39
C GLU A 6 1.40 6.80 9.07
N CYS A 7 1.99 7.72 8.31
CA CYS A 7 3.44 7.86 8.25
C CYS A 7 3.91 8.50 9.56
N TYR A 8 4.85 7.86 10.27
CA TYR A 8 5.45 8.45 11.46
C TYR A 8 6.29 9.66 11.03
N ALA A 9 5.71 10.87 11.12
CA ALA A 9 6.38 12.13 10.85
C ALA A 9 7.32 12.46 12.01
N GLY A 10 8.44 11.72 12.08
CA GLY A 10 9.44 11.83 13.15
C GLY A 10 10.72 12.56 12.78
N GLY A 11 10.95 12.97 11.53
CA GLY A 11 12.06 13.90 11.27
C GLY A 11 12.64 14.02 9.88
N SER A 12 12.58 13.02 9.00
CA SER A 12 13.11 13.16 7.63
C SER A 12 12.69 11.97 6.78
N ALA A 13 12.12 12.28 5.61
CA ALA A 13 11.85 11.38 4.49
C ALA A 13 10.87 10.21 4.73
N PRO A 14 9.79 10.06 3.93
CA PRO A 14 8.88 8.94 4.04
C PRO A 14 9.43 7.75 3.25
N GLU A 15 10.34 6.96 3.85
CA GLU A 15 10.91 5.81 3.12
C GLU A 15 10.20 4.48 3.38
N THR A 16 9.38 4.34 4.42
CA THR A 16 8.57 3.11 4.59
C THR A 16 7.37 3.30 5.53
N PRO A 17 6.12 3.04 5.07
CA PRO A 17 4.96 3.04 5.94
C PRO A 17 5.05 1.85 6.90
N ARG A 18 4.95 2.14 8.20
CA ARG A 18 4.96 1.13 9.28
C ARG A 18 3.57 0.73 9.73
N THR A 19 2.60 1.61 9.55
CA THR A 19 1.22 1.37 9.95
C THR A 19 0.30 2.04 8.96
N ILE A 20 -0.75 1.33 8.57
CA ILE A 20 -1.81 1.88 7.73
C ILE A 20 -3.12 1.79 8.50
N VAL A 21 -3.97 2.82 8.40
CA VAL A 21 -5.34 2.78 8.90
C VAL A 21 -6.26 2.68 7.70
N TRP A 22 -6.88 1.51 7.54
CA TRP A 22 -7.80 1.21 6.45
C TRP A 22 -9.18 0.90 7.03
N GLU A 23 -10.21 1.62 6.56
CA GLU A 23 -11.59 1.48 7.05
C GLU A 23 -11.75 1.60 8.58
N GLY A 24 -10.92 2.45 9.21
CA GLY A 24 -10.92 2.61 10.67
C GLY A 24 -10.22 1.48 11.43
N GLN A 25 -9.69 0.47 10.73
CA GLN A 25 -8.88 -0.61 11.29
C GLN A 25 -7.39 -0.30 11.11
N ARG A 26 -6.61 -0.47 12.18
CA ARG A 26 -5.16 -0.25 12.17
C ARG A 26 -4.44 -1.55 11.79
N TYR A 27 -3.69 -1.51 10.71
CA TYR A 27 -2.88 -2.63 10.21
C TYR A 27 -1.40 -2.30 10.38
N VAL A 28 -0.67 -3.21 11.02
CA VAL A 28 0.77 -3.07 11.23
C VAL A 28 1.50 -3.73 10.08
N VAL A 29 2.36 -2.97 9.38
CA VAL A 29 3.20 -3.48 8.31
C VAL A 29 4.26 -4.39 8.93
N LYS A 30 4.18 -5.68 8.59
CA LYS A 30 5.12 -6.72 9.00
C LYS A 30 6.36 -6.70 8.12
N ALA A 31 6.16 -6.61 6.81
CA ALA A 31 7.23 -6.61 5.81
C ALA A 31 6.76 -5.95 4.51
N VAL A 32 7.68 -5.33 3.78
CA VAL A 32 7.46 -4.92 2.40
C VAL A 32 7.85 -6.09 1.51
N LEU A 33 6.91 -6.61 0.72
CA LEU A 33 7.14 -7.71 -0.21
C LEU A 33 7.75 -7.22 -1.52
N GLU A 34 7.25 -6.09 -2.03
CA GLU A 34 7.67 -5.55 -3.31
C GLU A 34 7.67 -4.02 -3.28
N ARG A 35 8.57 -3.41 -4.04
CA ARG A 35 8.62 -1.97 -4.27
C ARG A 35 8.76 -1.71 -5.75
N ARG A 36 7.81 -0.96 -6.31
CA ARG A 36 7.80 -0.51 -7.70
C ARG A 36 7.99 1.00 -7.76
N ARG A 37 8.87 1.44 -8.66
CA ARG A 37 9.02 2.84 -9.02
C ARG A 37 8.37 3.02 -10.37
N GLU A 38 7.35 3.87 -10.42
CA GLU A 38 6.62 4.18 -11.64
C GLU A 38 6.81 5.67 -11.96
N PRO A 39 6.67 6.09 -13.23
CA PRO A 39 6.75 7.51 -13.60
C PRO A 39 5.69 8.36 -12.86
N GLN A 40 4.54 7.75 -12.56
CA GLN A 40 3.40 8.36 -11.89
C GLN A 40 3.59 8.44 -10.36
N GLY A 41 4.50 7.63 -9.79
CA GLY A 41 4.49 7.39 -8.35
C GLY A 41 5.37 6.26 -7.83
N LEU A 42 5.15 5.90 -6.57
CA LEU A 42 5.84 4.81 -5.89
C LEU A 42 4.82 3.77 -5.42
N GLY A 43 4.89 2.57 -5.99
CA GLY A 43 4.10 1.42 -5.54
C GLY A 43 4.85 0.60 -4.50
N PHE A 44 4.16 0.14 -3.47
CA PHE A 44 4.69 -0.77 -2.46
C PHE A 44 3.67 -1.84 -2.13
N LEU A 45 4.08 -3.09 -2.20
CA LEU A 45 3.30 -4.22 -1.72
C LEU A 45 3.73 -4.52 -0.29
N ILE A 46 2.85 -4.28 0.67
CA ILE A 46 3.12 -4.46 2.10
C ILE A 46 2.27 -5.59 2.66
N HIS A 47 2.92 -6.42 3.47
CA HIS A 47 2.28 -7.49 4.23
C HIS A 47 1.96 -6.97 5.62
N CYS A 48 0.69 -7.01 5.99
CA CYS A 48 0.15 -6.50 7.24
C CYS A 48 -0.38 -7.59 8.17
N LYS A 49 -0.39 -7.29 9.47
CA LYS A 49 -1.00 -8.11 10.52
C LYS A 49 -2.11 -7.35 11.27
N PRO A 50 -3.12 -8.06 11.81
CA PRO A 50 -3.30 -9.53 11.81
C PRO A 50 -3.85 -10.12 10.49
N GLY A 51 -3.71 -11.43 10.28
CA GLY A 51 -4.38 -12.16 9.19
C GLY A 51 -3.66 -12.21 7.83
N GLU A 52 -2.37 -11.91 7.81
CA GLU A 52 -1.52 -11.99 6.60
C GLU A 52 -2.10 -11.27 5.38
N HIS A 53 -2.66 -10.09 5.62
CA HIS A 53 -3.30 -9.27 4.59
C HIS A 53 -2.25 -8.54 3.77
N LEU A 54 -2.41 -8.59 2.44
CA LEU A 54 -1.58 -7.81 1.54
C LEU A 54 -2.29 -6.52 1.17
N PHE A 55 -1.59 -5.42 1.32
CA PHE A 55 -2.02 -4.11 0.87
C PHE A 55 -1.01 -3.60 -0.15
N ASP A 56 -1.52 -3.19 -1.31
CA ASP A 56 -0.75 -2.49 -2.31
C ASP A 56 -1.04 -1.01 -2.11
N ILE A 57 0.00 -0.26 -1.80
CA ILE A 57 -0.08 1.17 -1.61
C ILE A 57 0.65 1.84 -2.75
N PHE A 58 0.04 2.85 -3.32
CA PHE A 58 0.60 3.61 -4.42
C PHE A 58 0.61 5.08 -4.04
N TYR A 59 1.79 5.66 -4.00
CA TYR A 59 1.98 7.07 -3.76
C TYR A 59 2.03 7.82 -5.08
N TRP A 60 1.01 8.61 -5.35
CA TRP A 60 0.93 9.48 -6.51
C TRP A 60 1.73 10.75 -6.23
N ILE A 61 2.89 10.89 -6.87
CA ILE A 61 3.76 12.05 -6.68
C ILE A 61 3.09 13.33 -7.20
N GLU A 62 2.36 13.25 -8.32
CA GLU A 62 1.68 14.41 -8.92
C GLU A 62 0.58 14.99 -8.05
N ARG A 63 -0.07 14.15 -7.24
CA ARG A 63 -1.19 14.54 -6.38
C ARG A 63 -0.80 14.67 -4.90
N ASP A 64 0.41 14.22 -4.56
CA ASP A 64 0.86 14.03 -3.18
C ASP A 64 -0.12 13.17 -2.36
N GLU A 65 -0.72 12.16 -3.00
CA GLU A 65 -1.78 11.33 -2.40
C GLU A 65 -1.38 9.85 -2.32
N TRP A 66 -1.77 9.21 -1.22
CA TRP A 66 -1.61 7.77 -1.04
C TRP A 66 -2.89 7.04 -1.41
N GLN A 67 -2.78 6.11 -2.35
CA GLN A 67 -3.84 5.19 -2.72
C GLN A 67 -3.56 3.84 -2.09
N ILE A 68 -4.45 3.37 -1.21
CA ILE A 68 -4.34 2.03 -0.61
C ILE A 68 -5.34 1.12 -1.31
N GLN A 69 -4.86 -0.01 -1.81
CA GLN A 69 -5.66 -1.08 -2.40
C GLN A 69 -5.47 -2.39 -1.63
N PRO A 70 -6.52 -2.91 -0.96
CA PRO A 70 -6.46 -4.23 -0.36
C PRO A 70 -6.37 -5.29 -1.46
N LYS A 71 -5.29 -6.08 -1.49
CA LYS A 71 -5.10 -7.18 -2.44
C LYS A 71 -5.78 -8.48 -1.96
N GLY A 72 -6.19 -8.52 -0.69
CA GLY A 72 -6.73 -9.70 -0.04
C GLY A 72 -5.64 -10.54 0.66
N PRO A 73 -5.98 -11.75 1.13
CA PRO A 73 -4.98 -12.68 1.66
C PRO A 73 -4.01 -13.09 0.55
N ALA A 74 -2.76 -13.37 0.91
CA ALA A 74 -1.66 -13.67 -0.03
C ALA A 74 -1.89 -14.86 -1.01
N THR A 75 -3.04 -15.53 -0.94
CA THR A 75 -3.32 -16.82 -1.58
C THR A 75 -4.05 -16.75 -2.94
N SER A 76 -4.25 -15.57 -3.55
CA SER A 76 -4.99 -15.50 -4.83
C SER A 76 -4.33 -14.61 -5.86
N GLN A 77 -3.97 -15.25 -6.97
CA GLN A 77 -3.40 -14.72 -8.20
C GLN A 77 -4.10 -13.46 -8.71
N GLN A 78 -3.33 -12.40 -8.96
CA GLN A 78 -3.75 -11.32 -9.85
C GLN A 78 -3.26 -11.62 -11.26
N LYS A 79 -4.18 -12.09 -12.11
CA LYS A 79 -4.05 -11.90 -13.55
C LYS A 79 -4.60 -10.50 -13.86
N PRO A 80 -3.80 -9.55 -14.37
CA PRO A 80 -4.35 -8.34 -14.95
C PRO A 80 -5.13 -8.76 -16.19
N ASN A 81 -6.45 -8.59 -16.11
CA ASN A 81 -7.33 -8.62 -17.27
C ASN A 81 -7.12 -7.30 -18.02
N ASP A 82 -6.02 -7.20 -18.76
CA ASP A 82 -5.86 -6.16 -19.77
C ASP A 82 -6.65 -6.57 -21.01
N GLN A 83 -7.78 -5.89 -21.12
CA GLN A 83 -8.73 -5.91 -22.21
C GLN A 83 -8.07 -5.33 -23.48
N CYS A 84 -7.82 -6.17 -24.49
CA CYS A 84 -7.56 -5.72 -25.86
C CYS A 84 -8.76 -6.06 -26.76
N MET A 85 -9.38 -4.97 -27.23
CA MET A 85 -10.27 -4.72 -28.39
C MET A 85 -11.02 -5.87 -29.05
#